data_AF-A0A934NQX4-F1
#
_entry.id   AF-A0A934NQX4-F1
#
_cell.length_a   1.000
_cell.length_b   1.000
_cell.length_c   1.000
_cell.angle_alpha   90.00
_cell.angle_beta   90.00
_cell.angle_gamma   90.00
#
_symmetry.space_group_name_H-M   'P 1'
#
loop_
_entity.id
_entity.type
_entity.pdbx_description
1 polymer ?
#
loop_
_entity_poly.entity_id
_entity_poly.type
_entity_poly.pdbx_seq_one_letter_code
_entity_poly.pdbx_strand_id
1 'polypeptide(L)'
;MSQPATETSDNRISGRFGWLRTASTPVLRFNFETAARALRLLDEAAVRHLEPGTSFRLTFNDVSIRLDELAAAVLDDGDARSRADELRRGNAAIRVEFERERAHLAERRAAEARARMRQYHRYQASCRVAFRNQLSTNPFESREI
;
A
#
# COMPACT_ATOMS: atom_id res chain seq x y z
N MET A 1 47.68 -24.65 -24.90
CA MET A 1 46.32 -24.07 -25.04
C MET A 1 45.34 -24.94 -24.28
N SER A 2 44.26 -24.32 -23.76
CA SER A 2 43.11 -24.89 -23.03
C SER A 2 43.11 -24.74 -21.50
N GLN A 3 42.68 -23.56 -21.04
CA GLN A 3 41.56 -23.44 -20.07
C GLN A 3 40.24 -23.62 -20.86
N PRO A 4 39.09 -24.02 -20.26
CA PRO A 4 38.48 -23.54 -19.01
C PRO A 4 37.94 -24.70 -18.11
N ALA A 5 37.48 -24.55 -16.87
CA ALA A 5 36.34 -23.75 -16.44
C ALA A 5 36.35 -23.50 -14.93
N THR A 6 36.03 -22.25 -14.61
CA THR A 6 35.46 -21.78 -13.34
C THR A 6 34.16 -22.51 -13.03
N GLU A 7 34.14 -23.31 -11.97
CA GLU A 7 32.91 -23.78 -11.34
C GLU A 7 32.63 -22.93 -10.10
N THR A 8 31.92 -21.84 -10.40
CA THR A 8 30.82 -21.21 -9.66
C THR A 8 30.52 -21.77 -8.27
N SER A 9 30.82 -20.94 -7.27
CA SER A 9 29.93 -20.59 -6.15
C SER A 9 28.50 -21.13 -6.25
N ASP A 10 28.14 -22.15 -5.46
CA ASP A 10 26.81 -22.24 -4.85
C ASP A 10 26.71 -23.43 -3.88
N ASN A 11 27.18 -23.29 -2.64
CA ASN A 11 26.82 -24.29 -1.61
C ASN A 11 26.96 -23.81 -0.16
N ARG A 12 26.35 -22.68 0.21
CA ARG A 12 26.36 -22.20 1.61
C ARG A 12 25.00 -22.01 2.28
N ILE A 13 23.89 -22.44 1.65
CA ILE A 13 22.55 -22.31 2.25
C ILE A 13 21.94 -23.66 2.66
N SER A 14 22.55 -24.80 2.29
CA SER A 14 21.96 -26.14 2.54
C SER A 14 22.15 -26.68 3.96
N GLY A 15 23.02 -26.07 4.78
CA GLY A 15 23.41 -26.65 6.09
C GLY A 15 22.51 -26.34 7.29
N ARG A 16 21.60 -25.36 7.21
CA ARG A 16 20.97 -24.81 8.43
C ARG A 16 19.62 -25.44 8.82
N PHE A 17 18.99 -26.23 7.95
CA PHE A 17 17.64 -26.78 8.21
C PHE A 17 17.45 -28.27 7.89
N GLY A 18 18.52 -29.02 7.59
CA GLY A 18 18.43 -30.43 7.18
C GLY A 18 17.81 -31.39 8.20
N TRP A 19 17.88 -31.07 9.49
CA TRP A 19 17.41 -31.92 10.60
C TRP A 19 15.92 -31.81 10.92
N LEU A 20 15.22 -30.80 10.39
CA LEU A 20 13.77 -30.61 10.59
C LEU A 20 12.92 -31.34 9.54
N ARG A 21 13.53 -32.08 8.61
CA ARG A 21 12.86 -32.44 7.35
C ARG A 21 12.19 -33.82 7.32
N THR A 22 12.40 -34.68 8.31
CA THR A 22 12.02 -36.11 8.18
C THR A 22 10.99 -36.63 9.20
N ALA A 23 10.75 -35.95 10.32
CA ALA A 23 9.76 -36.40 11.32
C ALA A 23 8.71 -35.34 11.71
N SER A 24 8.98 -34.04 11.52
CA SER A 24 8.05 -32.94 11.84
C SER A 24 7.24 -32.42 10.63
N THR A 25 7.56 -32.90 9.42
CA THR A 25 6.96 -32.45 8.15
C THR A 25 5.43 -32.57 8.13
N PRO A 26 4.78 -33.64 8.65
CA PRO A 26 3.32 -33.73 8.66
C PRO A 26 2.67 -32.70 9.60
N VAL A 27 3.27 -32.45 10.77
CA VAL A 27 2.77 -31.47 11.74
C VAL A 27 2.93 -30.05 11.21
N LEU A 28 4.09 -29.75 10.59
CA LEU A 28 4.33 -28.47 9.94
C LEU A 28 3.35 -28.26 8.78
N ARG A 29 3.17 -29.25 7.91
CA ARG A 29 2.19 -29.21 6.81
C ARG A 29 0.78 -28.94 7.32
N PHE A 30 0.33 -29.69 8.34
CA PHE A 30 -0.97 -29.48 8.96
C PHE A 30 -1.13 -28.05 9.52
N ASN A 31 -0.11 -27.52 10.19
CA ASN A 31 -0.14 -26.15 10.73
C ASN A 31 -0.23 -25.10 9.61
N PHE A 32 0.56 -25.25 8.54
CA PHE A 32 0.54 -24.32 7.40
C PHE A 32 -0.79 -24.38 6.65
N GLU A 33 -1.32 -25.58 6.39
CA GLU A 33 -2.63 -25.77 5.75
C GLU A 33 -3.75 -25.18 6.59
N THR A 34 -3.71 -25.38 7.91
CA THR A 34 -4.71 -24.84 8.83
C THR A 34 -4.68 -23.31 8.83
N ALA A 35 -3.49 -22.70 8.90
CA ALA A 35 -3.32 -21.25 8.83
C ALA A 35 -3.81 -20.70 7.48
N ALA A 36 -3.42 -21.32 6.36
CA ALA A 36 -3.86 -20.91 5.02
C ALA A 36 -5.38 -21.01 4.86
N ARG A 37 -5.99 -22.07 5.39
CA ARG A 37 -7.45 -22.26 5.37
C ARG A 37 -8.18 -21.24 6.24
N ALA A 38 -7.68 -20.97 7.44
CA ALA A 38 -8.25 -19.95 8.32
C ALA A 38 -8.19 -18.56 7.67
N LEU A 39 -7.08 -18.22 7.01
CA LEU A 39 -6.95 -16.99 6.26
C LEU A 39 -7.97 -16.93 5.12
N ARG A 40 -8.10 -17.96 4.27
CA ARG A 40 -9.10 -17.94 3.18
C ARG A 40 -10.54 -17.75 3.68
N LEU A 41 -10.90 -18.39 4.79
CA LEU A 41 -12.22 -18.18 5.39
C LEU A 41 -12.42 -16.75 5.86
N LEU A 42 -11.37 -16.12 6.40
CA LEU A 42 -11.41 -14.70 6.74
C LEU A 42 -11.52 -13.83 5.48
N ASP A 43 -10.86 -14.16 4.38
CA ASP A 43 -11.00 -13.42 3.11
C ASP A 43 -12.41 -13.55 2.54
N GLU A 44 -12.97 -14.76 2.49
CA GLU A 44 -14.34 -14.99 2.03
C GLU A 44 -15.37 -14.30 2.91
N ALA A 45 -15.22 -14.36 4.23
CA ALA A 45 -16.07 -13.65 5.18
C ALA A 45 -15.88 -12.13 5.06
N ALA A 46 -14.65 -11.68 4.86
CA ALA A 46 -14.31 -10.29 4.64
C ALA A 46 -14.94 -9.78 3.34
N VAL A 47 -15.02 -10.56 2.27
CA VAL A 47 -15.70 -10.17 1.02
C VAL A 47 -17.23 -10.22 1.15
N ARG A 48 -17.78 -11.15 1.94
CA ARG A 48 -19.24 -11.36 2.04
C ARG A 48 -19.93 -10.48 3.08
N HIS A 49 -19.25 -10.16 4.18
CA HIS A 49 -19.89 -9.58 5.37
C HIS A 49 -19.22 -8.30 5.86
N LEU A 50 -18.01 -8.02 5.40
CA LEU A 50 -17.35 -6.75 5.61
C LEU A 50 -17.21 -6.11 4.21
N GLU A 51 -17.15 -4.79 4.13
CA GLU A 51 -16.51 -4.15 2.99
C GLU A 51 -15.13 -3.77 3.48
N PRO A 52 -14.14 -4.68 3.42
CA PRO A 52 -12.86 -4.43 4.03
C PRO A 52 -12.18 -3.37 3.18
N GLY A 53 -11.84 -2.25 3.81
CA GLY A 53 -11.10 -1.20 3.12
C GLY A 53 -9.84 -1.75 2.45
N THR A 54 -9.45 -1.17 1.33
CA THR A 54 -8.38 -1.66 0.45
C THR A 54 -7.07 -1.96 1.19
N SER A 55 -6.72 -1.14 2.19
CA SER A 55 -5.54 -1.35 3.05
C SER A 55 -5.56 -2.68 3.82
N PHE A 56 -6.73 -3.09 4.33
CA PHE A 56 -6.88 -4.38 5.02
C PHE A 56 -6.65 -5.54 4.05
N ARG A 57 -7.28 -5.48 2.86
CA ARG A 57 -7.11 -6.52 1.82
C ARG A 57 -5.66 -6.66 1.37
N LEU A 58 -4.96 -5.54 1.16
CA LEU A 58 -3.54 -5.53 0.79
C LEU A 58 -2.66 -6.17 1.87
N THR A 59 -2.90 -5.85 3.15
CA THR A 59 -2.15 -6.39 4.28
C THR A 59 -2.41 -7.88 4.46
N PHE A 60 -3.68 -8.28 4.40
CA PHE A 60 -4.11 -9.66 4.50
C PHE A 60 -3.50 -10.54 3.39
N ASN A 61 -3.52 -10.05 2.15
CA ASN A 61 -2.92 -10.76 1.02
C ASN A 61 -1.40 -10.90 1.17
N ASP A 62 -0.70 -9.89 1.70
CA ASP A 62 0.75 -9.96 1.95
C ASP A 62 1.11 -11.07 2.95
N VAL A 63 0.33 -11.20 4.04
CA VAL A 63 0.50 -12.28 5.02
C VAL A 63 0.25 -13.65 4.37
N SER A 64 -0.81 -13.78 3.57
CA SER A 64 -1.15 -15.03 2.88
C SER A 64 -0.06 -15.47 1.90
N ILE A 65 0.50 -14.52 1.13
CA ILE A 65 1.63 -14.78 0.22
C ILE A 65 2.83 -15.32 1.00
N ARG A 66 3.22 -14.68 2.11
CA ARG A 66 4.38 -15.11 2.91
C ARG A 66 4.21 -16.51 3.48
N LEU A 67 3.00 -16.89 3.89
CA LEU A 67 2.74 -18.23 4.40
C LEU A 67 2.85 -19.30 3.31
N ASP A 68 2.28 -19.03 2.14
CA ASP A 68 2.39 -19.94 0.99
C ASP A 68 3.85 -20.05 0.49
N GLU A 69 4.64 -18.97 0.53
CA GLU A 69 6.08 -19.01 0.25
C GLU A 69 6.86 -19.85 1.26
N LEU A 70 6.56 -19.70 2.55
CA LEU A 70 7.19 -20.50 3.60
C LEU A 70 6.82 -21.98 3.46
N ALA A 71 5.56 -22.29 3.15
CA ALA A 71 5.13 -23.66 2.87
C ALA A 71 5.85 -24.23 1.65
N ALA A 72 5.95 -23.48 0.55
CA ALA A 72 6.71 -23.89 -0.63
C ALA A 72 8.20 -24.15 -0.31
N ALA A 73 8.84 -23.27 0.47
CA ALA A 73 10.25 -23.38 0.78
C ALA A 73 10.57 -24.50 1.79
N VAL A 74 9.73 -24.67 2.82
CA VAL A 74 9.99 -25.61 3.92
C VAL A 74 9.46 -27.01 3.61
N LEU A 75 8.33 -27.11 2.91
CA LEU A 75 7.61 -28.37 2.66
C LEU A 75 7.68 -28.84 1.20
N ASP A 76 8.38 -28.10 0.33
CA ASP A 76 8.44 -28.34 -1.11
C ASP A 76 7.04 -28.40 -1.75
N ASP A 77 6.12 -27.57 -1.23
CA ASP A 77 4.72 -27.53 -1.66
C ASP A 77 4.58 -26.66 -2.93
N GLY A 78 4.51 -27.34 -4.08
CA GLY A 78 4.32 -26.69 -5.39
C GLY A 78 2.96 -26.00 -5.54
N ASP A 79 1.92 -26.47 -4.84
CA ASP A 79 0.62 -25.83 -4.86
C ASP A 79 0.66 -24.54 -4.07
N ALA A 80 1.36 -24.52 -2.92
CA ALA A 80 1.59 -23.29 -2.16
C ALA A 80 2.33 -22.25 -3.01
N ARG A 81 3.36 -22.66 -3.75
CA ARG A 81 4.06 -21.75 -4.68
C ARG A 81 3.12 -21.15 -5.72
N SER A 82 2.28 -21.96 -6.34
CA SER A 82 1.34 -21.52 -7.38
C SER A 82 0.32 -20.51 -6.84
N ARG A 83 -0.18 -20.74 -5.62
CA ARG A 83 -1.12 -19.83 -4.94
C ARG A 83 -0.48 -18.50 -4.54
N ALA A 84 0.75 -18.51 -4.04
CA ALA A 84 1.49 -17.28 -3.76
C ALA A 84 1.62 -16.41 -5.02
N ASP A 85 1.91 -17.02 -6.16
CA ASP A 85 2.04 -16.30 -7.43
C ASP A 85 0.70 -15.77 -7.95
N GLU A 86 -0.39 -16.53 -7.79
CA GLU A 86 -1.74 -16.06 -8.11
C GLU A 86 -2.13 -14.86 -7.23
N LEU A 87 -1.92 -14.97 -5.92
CA LEU A 87 -2.19 -13.89 -4.96
C LEU A 87 -1.36 -12.65 -5.28
N ARG A 88 -0.10 -12.78 -5.69
CA ARG A 88 0.72 -11.63 -6.13
C ARG A 88 0.11 -10.90 -7.31
N ARG A 89 -0.34 -11.63 -8.33
CA ARG A 89 -0.95 -11.03 -9.53
C ARG A 89 -2.22 -10.27 -9.15
N GLY A 90 -3.09 -10.87 -8.34
CA GLY A 90 -4.30 -10.21 -7.83
C GLY A 90 -3.97 -8.97 -6.97
N ASN A 91 -3.01 -9.10 -6.06
CA ASN A 91 -2.61 -8.02 -5.14
C ASN A 91 -1.97 -6.84 -5.89
N ALA A 92 -1.22 -7.09 -6.98
CA ALA A 92 -0.68 -6.04 -7.84
C ALA A 92 -1.78 -5.20 -8.49
N ALA A 93 -2.85 -5.82 -8.96
CA ALA A 93 -4.00 -5.10 -9.54
C ALA A 93 -4.68 -4.19 -8.50
N ILE A 94 -4.92 -4.71 -7.29
CA ILE A 94 -5.53 -3.95 -6.19
C ILE A 94 -4.64 -2.76 -5.79
N ARG A 95 -3.31 -2.93 -5.74
CA ARG A 95 -2.37 -1.83 -5.45
C ARG A 95 -2.44 -0.71 -6.48
N VAL A 96 -2.52 -1.06 -7.77
CA VAL A 96 -2.63 -0.07 -8.85
C VAL A 96 -3.92 0.73 -8.71
N GLU A 97 -5.05 0.07 -8.45
CA GLU A 97 -6.34 0.73 -8.27
C GLU A 97 -6.33 1.65 -7.04
N PHE A 98 -5.78 1.18 -5.93
CA PHE A 98 -5.66 1.97 -4.71
C PHE A 98 -4.81 3.23 -4.89
N GLU A 99 -3.66 3.12 -5.56
CA GLU A 99 -2.78 4.27 -5.80
C GLU A 99 -3.42 5.27 -6.77
N ARG A 100 -4.19 4.81 -7.77
CA ARG A 100 -4.99 5.69 -8.63
C ARG A 100 -6.04 6.47 -7.85
N GLU A 101 -6.78 5.79 -6.98
CA GLU A 101 -7.80 6.44 -6.14
C GLU A 101 -7.16 7.47 -5.19
N ARG A 102 -6.02 7.12 -4.57
CA ARG A 102 -5.25 8.04 -3.74
C ARG A 102 -4.77 9.27 -4.52
N ALA A 103 -4.27 9.08 -5.73
CA ALA A 103 -3.84 10.18 -6.59
C ALA A 103 -5.01 11.12 -6.92
N HIS A 104 -6.16 10.57 -7.32
CA HIS A 104 -7.36 11.37 -7.59
C HIS A 104 -7.84 12.15 -6.36
N LEU A 105 -7.86 11.52 -5.18
CA LEU A 105 -8.21 12.21 -3.93
C LEU A 105 -7.21 13.32 -3.60
N ALA A 106 -5.92 13.11 -3.83
CA ALA A 106 -4.90 14.12 -3.63
C ALA A 106 -5.07 15.31 -4.57
N GLU A 107 -5.35 15.07 -5.85
CA GLU A 107 -5.63 16.12 -6.84
C GLU A 107 -6.87 16.94 -6.46
N ARG A 108 -7.96 16.27 -6.05
CA ARG A 108 -9.16 16.97 -5.59
C ARG A 108 -8.89 17.87 -4.39
N ARG A 109 -8.20 17.35 -3.38
CA ARG A 109 -7.81 18.14 -2.19
C ARG A 109 -6.91 19.33 -2.56
N ALA A 110 -5.98 19.13 -3.49
CA ALA A 110 -5.13 20.21 -3.99
C ALA A 110 -5.93 21.28 -4.75
N ALA A 111 -6.91 20.87 -5.57
CA ALA A 111 -7.80 21.78 -6.29
C ALA A 111 -8.67 22.60 -5.32
N GLU A 112 -9.24 21.96 -4.30
CA GLU A 112 -10.01 22.62 -3.24
C GLU A 112 -9.16 23.61 -2.45
N ALA A 113 -7.94 23.22 -2.07
CA ALA A 113 -6.99 24.11 -1.37
C ALA A 113 -6.66 25.34 -2.22
N ARG A 114 -6.39 25.17 -3.53
CA ARG A 114 -6.16 26.29 -4.45
C ARG A 114 -7.40 27.19 -4.57
N ALA A 115 -8.60 26.63 -4.60
CA ALA A 115 -9.84 27.40 -4.66
C ALA A 115 -10.03 28.26 -3.40
N ARG A 116 -9.81 27.69 -2.22
CA ARG A 116 -9.86 28.42 -0.94
C ARG A 116 -8.83 29.55 -0.89
N MET A 117 -7.60 29.28 -1.35
CA MET A 117 -6.55 30.31 -1.42
C MET A 117 -6.94 31.48 -2.31
N ARG A 118 -7.51 31.20 -3.49
CA ARG A 118 -8.01 32.26 -4.40
C ARG A 118 -9.12 33.09 -3.76
N GLN A 119 -10.04 32.45 -3.05
CA GLN A 119 -11.12 33.15 -2.36
C GLN A 119 -10.57 34.06 -1.26
N TYR A 120 -9.59 33.59 -0.49
CA TYR A 120 -8.90 34.39 0.53
C TYR A 120 -8.20 35.62 -0.07
N HIS A 121 -7.48 35.45 -1.18
CA HIS A 121 -6.83 36.58 -1.86
C HIS A 121 -7.84 37.61 -2.39
N ARG A 122 -8.97 37.16 -2.95
CA ARG A 122 -10.05 38.07 -3.38
C ARG A 122 -10.63 38.86 -2.20
N TYR A 123 -10.85 38.19 -1.07
CA TYR A 123 -11.32 38.83 0.15
C TYR A 123 -10.32 39.89 0.65
N GLN A 124 -9.03 39.56 0.76
CA GLN A 124 -8.00 40.54 1.14
C GLN A 124 -7.94 41.73 0.20
N ALA A 125 -7.99 41.50 -1.12
CA ALA A 125 -7.96 42.57 -2.11
C ALA A 125 -9.17 43.50 -1.94
N SER A 126 -10.36 42.93 -1.71
CA SER A 126 -11.58 43.69 -1.44
C SER A 126 -11.47 44.54 -0.17
N CYS A 127 -11.01 43.95 0.94
CA CYS A 127 -10.78 44.68 2.19
C CYS A 127 -9.77 45.81 2.02
N ARG A 128 -8.69 45.58 1.27
CA ARG A 128 -7.67 46.61 1.01
C ARG A 128 -8.23 47.78 0.19
N VAL A 129 -9.04 47.48 -0.83
CA VAL A 129 -9.72 48.52 -1.63
C VAL A 129 -10.73 49.29 -0.78
N ALA A 130 -11.54 48.59 0.01
CA ALA A 130 -12.51 49.22 0.91
C ALA A 130 -11.84 50.15 1.93
N PHE A 131 -10.74 49.70 2.55
CA PHE A 131 -9.96 50.50 3.49
C PHE A 131 -9.32 51.72 2.83
N ARG A 132 -8.72 51.56 1.65
CA ARG A 132 -8.15 52.68 0.88
C ARG A 132 -9.22 53.70 0.50
N ASN A 133 -10.39 53.25 0.08
CA ASN A 133 -11.49 54.12 -0.29
C ASN A 133 -12.03 54.88 0.94
N GLN A 134 -12.13 54.26 2.12
CA GLN A 134 -12.50 54.94 3.37
C GLN A 134 -11.52 56.04 3.78
N LEU A 135 -10.22 55.83 3.57
CA LEU A 135 -9.20 56.87 3.84
C LEU A 135 -9.31 58.04 2.85
N SER A 136 -9.76 57.79 1.61
CA SER A 136 -9.96 58.83 0.59
C SER A 136 -11.24 59.64 0.78
N THR A 137 -12.25 59.12 1.48
CA THR A 137 -13.53 59.83 1.73
C THR A 137 -13.56 60.60 3.05
N ASN A 138 -12.47 60.65 3.81
CA ASN A 138 -12.40 61.48 5.01
C ASN A 138 -12.29 62.97 4.61
N PRO A 139 -13.32 63.81 4.83
CA PRO A 139 -13.34 65.20 4.36
C PRO A 139 -12.61 66.16 5.31
N PHE A 140 -11.66 65.67 6.13
CA PHE A 140 -11.08 66.42 7.25
C PHE A 140 -9.78 67.17 6.93
N GLU A 141 -9.29 67.17 5.69
CA GLU A 141 -8.06 67.92 5.30
C GLU A 141 -8.33 69.16 4.43
N SER A 142 -9.45 69.88 4.60
CA SER A 142 -9.66 71.15 3.87
C SER A 142 -10.26 72.29 4.70
N ARG A 143 -10.03 72.29 6.02
CA ARG A 143 -10.33 73.46 6.87
C ARG A 143 -9.14 73.78 7.78
N GLU A 144 -8.20 74.49 7.19
CA GLU A 144 -7.26 75.48 7.75
C GLU A 144 -6.33 75.75 6.56
N ILE A 145 -6.30 76.94 5.97
CA ILE A 145 -5.89 78.24 6.51
C ILE A 145 -6.69 79.35 5.83
#